data_AF-A0A4Q6AMY6-F1
#
_entry.id   AF-A0A4Q6AMY6-F1
#
_cell.length_a   1.000
_cell.length_b   1.000
_cell.length_c   1.000
_cell.angle_alpha   90.00
_cell.angle_beta   90.00
_cell.angle_gamma   90.00
#
_symmetry.space_group_name_H-M   'P 1'
#
loop_
_entity.id
_entity.type
_entity.pdbx_description
1 polymer ?
#
loop_
_entity_poly.entity_id
_entity_poly.type
_entity_poly.pdbx_seq_one_letter_code
_entity_poly.pdbx_strand_id
1 'polypeptide(L)'
;GLKGVQRYCINEFGKDISKLNAEEKLRVMVRVSEESETFSGVLGKIENRLTGRPFFYLLKEYSSIAYCTSEVGATRGMAYDHIPAQYSACIPLTKGQRSWATK
;
A
#
# COMPACT_ATOMS: atom_id res chain seq x y z
N GLY A 1 -6.26 -4.03 -13.67
CA GLY A 1 -7.13 -3.70 -12.51
C GLY A 1 -7.65 -4.98 -11.86
N LEU A 2 -8.39 -4.88 -10.74
CA LEU A 2 -8.79 -6.04 -9.91
C LEU A 2 -9.44 -7.20 -10.68
N LYS A 3 -10.34 -6.91 -11.63
CA LYS A 3 -10.96 -7.94 -12.49
C LYS A 3 -9.94 -8.74 -13.30
N GLY A 4 -8.86 -8.10 -13.76
CA GLY A 4 -7.76 -8.76 -14.46
C GLY A 4 -7.00 -9.72 -13.54
N VAL A 5 -6.74 -9.29 -12.29
CA VAL A 5 -6.10 -10.13 -11.27
C VAL A 5 -6.97 -11.33 -10.94
N GLN A 6 -8.29 -11.13 -10.76
CA GLN A 6 -9.22 -12.24 -10.48
C GLN A 6 -9.27 -13.24 -11.64
N ARG A 7 -9.28 -12.76 -12.89
CA ARG A 7 -9.20 -13.63 -14.07
C ARG A 7 -7.90 -14.43 -14.12
N TYR A 8 -6.77 -13.80 -13.80
CA TYR A 8 -5.49 -14.50 -13.70
C TYR A 8 -5.53 -15.59 -12.64
N CYS A 9 -6.05 -15.31 -11.44
CA CYS A 9 -6.18 -16.32 -10.38
C CYS A 9 -7.02 -17.53 -10.80
N ILE A 10 -8.14 -17.29 -11.49
CA ILE A 10 -9.01 -18.36 -11.99
C ILE A 10 -8.28 -19.17 -13.06
N ASN A 11 -7.55 -18.53 -13.97
CA ASN A 11 -6.85 -19.22 -15.05
C ASN A 11 -5.65 -20.04 -14.54
N GLU A 12 -4.86 -19.49 -13.62
CA GLU A 12 -3.60 -20.09 -13.16
C GLU A 12 -3.83 -21.14 -12.07
N PHE A 13 -4.76 -20.88 -11.14
CA PHE A 13 -4.96 -21.72 -9.95
C PHE A 13 -6.33 -22.39 -9.91
N GLY A 14 -7.25 -22.04 -10.81
CA GLY A 14 -8.65 -22.53 -10.76
C GLY A 14 -9.43 -21.98 -9.57
N LYS A 15 -8.93 -20.94 -8.88
CA LYS A 15 -9.46 -20.43 -7.61
C LYS A 15 -9.79 -18.94 -7.71
N ASP A 16 -10.84 -18.55 -6.97
CA ASP A 16 -11.12 -17.13 -6.73
C ASP A 16 -10.07 -16.49 -5.81
N ILE A 17 -9.84 -15.18 -5.93
CA ILE A 17 -8.80 -14.43 -5.20
C ILE A 17 -8.87 -14.64 -3.67
N SER A 18 -10.08 -14.81 -3.13
CA SER A 18 -10.34 -15.02 -1.71
C SER A 18 -9.85 -16.39 -1.20
N LYS A 19 -9.76 -17.39 -2.09
CA LYS A 19 -9.45 -18.79 -1.77
C LYS A 19 -7.98 -19.17 -1.95
N LEU A 20 -7.11 -18.24 -2.35
CA LEU A 20 -5.67 -18.51 -2.48
C LEU A 20 -5.02 -18.69 -1.10
N ASN A 21 -4.04 -19.57 -1.04
CA ASN A 21 -3.14 -19.69 0.11
C ASN A 21 -2.07 -18.57 0.11
N ALA A 22 -1.21 -18.54 1.13
CA ALA A 22 -0.20 -17.49 1.28
C ALA A 22 0.83 -17.47 0.13
N GLU A 23 1.28 -18.62 -0.36
CA GLU A 23 2.28 -18.74 -1.43
C GLU A 23 1.69 -18.34 -2.79
N GLU A 24 0.46 -18.77 -3.07
CA GLU A 24 -0.27 -18.42 -4.29
C GLU A 24 -0.51 -16.89 -4.30
N LYS A 25 -0.92 -16.30 -3.17
CA LYS A 25 -1.08 -14.83 -3.03
C LYS A 25 0.22 -14.08 -3.29
N LEU A 26 1.33 -14.58 -2.76
CA LEU A 26 2.65 -13.97 -2.98
C LEU A 26 3.01 -13.98 -4.46
N ARG A 27 2.83 -15.12 -5.15
CA ARG A 27 3.08 -15.23 -6.60
C ARG A 27 2.24 -14.23 -7.41
N VAL A 28 0.95 -14.13 -7.11
CA VAL A 28 0.07 -13.15 -7.76
C VAL A 28 0.57 -11.72 -7.52
N MET A 29 0.94 -11.37 -6.29
CA MET A 29 1.41 -10.03 -5.96
C MET A 29 2.73 -9.67 -6.64
N VAL A 30 3.69 -10.60 -6.69
CA VAL A 30 4.96 -10.40 -7.41
C VAL A 30 4.69 -10.15 -8.88
N ARG A 31 3.89 -11.00 -9.52
CA ARG A 31 3.56 -10.86 -10.95
C ARG A 31 2.89 -9.52 -11.25
N VAL A 32 1.87 -9.15 -10.47
CA VAL A 32 1.12 -7.90 -10.65
C VAL A 32 2.02 -6.68 -10.38
N SER A 33 3.05 -6.82 -9.53
CA SER A 33 4.05 -5.78 -9.29
C SER A 33 4.99 -5.58 -10.48
N GLU A 34 5.47 -6.67 -11.08
CA GLU A 34 6.35 -6.62 -12.27
C GLU A 34 5.61 -6.06 -13.49
N GLU A 35 4.33 -6.43 -13.67
CA GLU A 35 3.48 -5.86 -14.74
C GLU A 35 3.21 -4.36 -14.57
N SER A 36 3.47 -3.82 -13.39
CA SER A 36 3.20 -2.42 -13.06
C SER A 36 4.42 -1.52 -13.15
N GLU A 37 5.57 -2.05 -13.56
CA GLU A 37 6.78 -1.26 -13.80
C GLU A 37 6.54 -0.27 -14.95
N THR A 38 6.46 1.01 -14.62
CA THR A 38 6.38 2.10 -15.60
C THR A 38 7.76 2.61 -15.96
N PHE A 39 7.90 3.18 -17.15
CA PHE A 39 9.08 3.95 -17.51
C PHE A 39 9.33 5.08 -16.50
N SER A 40 10.60 5.37 -16.21
CA SER A 40 10.97 6.49 -15.35
C SER A 40 11.09 7.81 -16.14
N GLY A 41 11.14 8.94 -15.42
CA GLY A 41 11.40 10.24 -16.04
C GLY A 41 10.22 10.81 -16.85
N VAL A 42 10.53 11.50 -17.95
CA VAL A 42 9.53 12.20 -18.78
C VAL A 42 8.59 11.21 -19.48
N LEU A 43 9.11 10.06 -19.92
CA LEU A 43 8.33 9.04 -20.62
C LEU A 43 7.23 8.47 -19.71
N GLY A 44 7.58 8.15 -18.46
CA GLY A 44 6.61 7.72 -17.44
C GLY A 44 5.56 8.77 -17.10
N LYS A 45 5.91 10.06 -17.11
CA LYS A 45 4.93 11.14 -16.88
C LYS A 45 3.92 11.23 -18.02
N ILE A 46 4.36 11.04 -19.27
CA ILE A 46 3.48 11.03 -20.45
C ILE A 46 2.57 9.81 -20.42
N GLU A 47 3.12 8.62 -20.18
CA GLU A 47 2.36 7.37 -20.07
C GLU A 47 1.30 7.46 -18.98
N ASN A 48 1.66 7.87 -17.76
CA ASN A 48 0.71 8.06 -16.66
C ASN A 48 -0.40 9.06 -17.00
N ARG A 49 -0.14 10.04 -17.87
CA ARG A 49 -1.16 11.01 -18.30
C ARG A 49 -2.14 10.40 -19.32
N LEU A 50 -1.68 9.44 -20.12
CA LEU A 50 -2.47 8.79 -21.16
C LEU A 50 -3.25 7.57 -20.65
N THR A 51 -2.60 6.71 -19.87
CA THR A 51 -3.16 5.42 -19.42
C THR A 51 -3.50 5.39 -17.93
N GLY A 52 -3.14 6.44 -17.19
CA GLY A 52 -3.30 6.51 -15.74
C GLY A 52 -2.18 5.80 -14.98
N ARG A 53 -2.23 5.86 -13.64
CA ARG A 53 -1.29 5.14 -12.79
C ARG A 53 -1.55 3.63 -12.83
N PRO A 54 -0.51 2.78 -12.77
CA PRO A 54 -0.67 1.33 -12.70
C PRO A 54 -1.51 0.89 -11.51
N PHE A 55 -2.30 -0.16 -11.70
CA PHE A 55 -3.19 -0.69 -10.67
C PHE A 55 -2.46 -1.09 -9.38
N PHE A 56 -1.32 -1.79 -9.49
CA PHE A 56 -0.55 -2.22 -8.32
C PHE A 56 -0.03 -1.04 -7.52
N TYR A 57 0.44 0.01 -8.20
CA TYR A 57 0.93 1.22 -7.55
C TYR A 57 -0.18 1.87 -6.72
N LEU A 58 -1.36 2.05 -7.32
CA LEU A 58 -2.55 2.56 -6.63
C LEU A 58 -2.95 1.68 -5.45
N LEU A 59 -2.97 0.36 -5.64
CA LEU A 59 -3.33 -0.59 -4.58
C LEU A 59 -2.36 -0.49 -3.39
N LYS A 60 -1.05 -0.43 -3.67
CA LYS A 60 0.00 -0.29 -2.66
C LYS A 60 -0.13 1.03 -1.92
N GLU A 61 -0.23 2.14 -2.65
CA GLU A 61 -0.37 3.50 -2.11
C GLU A 61 -1.59 3.59 -1.17
N TYR A 62 -2.77 3.19 -1.66
CA TYR A 62 -3.99 3.25 -0.84
C TYR A 62 -3.98 2.29 0.33
N SER A 63 -3.38 1.11 0.21
CA SER A 63 -3.26 0.19 1.35
C SER A 63 -2.37 0.76 2.44
N SER A 64 -1.28 1.43 2.08
CA SER A 64 -0.42 2.12 3.04
C SER A 64 -1.14 3.29 3.71
N ILE A 65 -1.86 4.11 2.95
CA ILE A 65 -2.65 5.23 3.49
C ILE A 65 -3.73 4.69 4.43
N ALA A 66 -4.51 3.69 4.00
CA ALA A 66 -5.57 3.09 4.80
C ALA A 66 -5.03 2.48 6.09
N TYR A 67 -3.87 1.79 6.04
CA TYR A 67 -3.24 1.27 7.24
C TYR A 67 -2.83 2.40 8.17
N CYS A 68 -2.07 3.39 7.70
CA CYS A 68 -1.57 4.48 8.55
C CYS A 68 -2.67 5.39 9.12
N THR A 69 -3.82 5.49 8.45
CA THR A 69 -4.98 6.26 8.95
C THR A 69 -5.97 5.44 9.76
N SER A 70 -5.78 4.11 9.83
CA SER A 70 -6.61 3.24 10.66
C SER A 70 -6.25 3.34 12.14
N GLU A 71 -7.19 2.99 13.01
CA GLU A 71 -6.96 2.84 14.45
C GLU A 71 -5.79 1.89 14.75
N VAL A 72 -5.71 0.77 14.04
CA VAL A 72 -4.63 -0.22 14.21
C VAL A 72 -3.29 0.35 13.79
N GLY A 73 -3.23 1.10 12.69
CA GLY A 73 -2.00 1.77 12.26
C GLY A 73 -1.56 2.86 13.23
N ALA A 74 -2.49 3.67 13.75
CA ALA A 74 -2.19 4.70 14.73
C ALA A 74 -1.65 4.09 16.04
N THR A 75 -2.29 3.05 16.57
CA THR A 75 -1.98 2.48 17.88
C THR A 75 -0.84 1.45 17.86
N ARG A 76 -0.73 0.64 16.80
CA ARG A 76 0.28 -0.43 16.68
C ARG A 76 1.37 -0.13 15.67
N GLY A 77 1.10 0.66 14.63
CA GLY A 77 2.10 1.06 13.64
C GLY A 77 2.87 2.32 14.04
N MET A 78 2.25 3.19 14.82
CA MET A 78 2.76 4.50 15.21
C MET A 78 2.68 4.68 16.74
N ALA A 79 3.26 5.78 17.23
CA ALA A 79 3.09 6.22 18.60
C ALA A 79 1.83 7.09 18.65
N TYR A 80 0.70 6.50 19.03
CA TYR A 80 -0.52 7.24 19.34
C TYR A 80 -0.48 7.68 20.80
N ASP A 81 -0.60 8.99 21.02
CA ASP A 81 -0.78 9.57 22.34
C ASP A 81 -2.09 10.37 22.34
N HIS A 82 -3.01 9.99 23.21
CA HIS A 82 -4.36 10.55 23.25
C HIS A 82 -4.34 11.82 24.11
N ILE A 83 -3.88 12.94 23.56
CA ILE A 83 -3.59 14.11 24.40
C ILE A 83 -4.58 15.28 24.17
N PRO A 84 -5.35 15.67 25.20
CA PRO A 84 -5.82 17.04 25.39
C PRO A 84 -4.81 17.80 26.27
N ALA A 85 -3.60 18.08 25.76
CA ALA A 85 -2.60 18.90 26.45
C ALA A 85 -1.98 19.92 25.48
N GLN A 86 -1.12 20.79 26.02
CA GLN A 86 -0.48 21.85 25.25
C GLN A 86 0.27 21.29 24.05
N TYR A 87 -0.03 21.85 22.88
CA TYR A 87 0.65 21.51 21.63
C TYR A 87 2.12 21.92 21.70
N SER A 88 3.02 20.93 21.63
CA SER A 88 4.45 21.14 21.48
C SER A 88 4.85 20.77 20.05
N ALA A 89 5.27 21.77 19.26
CA ALA A 89 5.55 21.60 17.84
C ALA A 89 6.76 20.69 17.55
N CYS A 90 7.73 20.60 18.48
CA CYS A 90 8.97 19.85 18.31
C CYS A 90 9.27 19.00 19.55
N ILE A 91 8.82 17.74 19.53
CA ILE A 91 9.21 16.74 20.52
C ILE A 91 10.22 15.79 19.87
N PRO A 92 11.48 15.73 20.34
CA PRO A 92 12.48 14.85 19.75
C PRO A 92 12.10 13.39 19.94
N LEU A 93 12.25 12.58 18.89
CA LEU A 93 12.01 11.14 18.97
C LEU A 93 13.13 10.46 19.76
N THR A 94 12.76 9.58 20.67
CA THR A 94 13.75 8.71 21.34
C THR A 94 14.24 7.61 20.40
N LYS A 95 15.45 7.10 20.62
CA LYS A 95 16.06 6.09 19.75
C LYS A 95 15.22 4.81 19.76
N GLY A 96 14.73 4.41 18.58
CA GLY A 96 13.87 3.23 18.42
C GLY A 96 12.36 3.50 18.60
N GLN A 97 11.98 4.74 18.91
CA GLN A 97 10.56 5.13 18.97
C GLN A 97 9.95 5.17 17.57
N ARG A 98 8.71 4.72 17.46
CA ARG A 98 7.89 4.87 16.25
C ARG A 98 7.54 6.34 16.03
N SER A 99 7.27 6.71 14.78
CA SER A 99 6.81 8.06 14.46
C SER A 99 5.47 8.36 15.15
N TRP A 100 5.24 9.63 15.49
CA TRP A 100 3.97 10.09 16.05
C TRP A 100 2.83 9.88 15.05
N ALA A 101 1.67 9.46 15.54
CA ALA A 101 0.47 9.32 14.72
C ALA A 101 -0.13 10.68 14.29
N THR A 102 0.15 11.75 15.05
CA THR A 102 -0.44 13.10 14.92
C THR A 102 0.39 14.03 14.01
N LYS A 103 0.69 13.58 12.79
CA LYS A 103 1.48 14.35 11.83
C LYS A 103 0.65 15.38 11.06
#